data_AF-A0A6N6SXK4-F1
#
_entry.id   AF-A0A6N6SXK4-F1
#
_cell.length_a   1.000
_cell.length_b   1.000
_cell.length_c   1.000
_cell.angle_alpha   90.00
_cell.angle_beta   90.00
_cell.angle_gamma   90.00
#
_symmetry.space_group_name_H-M   'P 1'
#
loop_
_entity.id
_entity.type
_entity.pdbx_description
1 polymer ?
#
loop_
_entity_poly.entity_id
_entity_poly.type
_entity_poly.pdbx_seq_one_letter_code
_entity_poly.pdbx_strand_id
1 'polypeptide(L)'
;MIFRQLFDSISGTYSYLLASRRGGEALIIDPVLEKVDRYLQLVKELDLKLVKAVDTHIHADHVTGLGALRDRTHCITVMGEQARVDVVSMRVVEGDKLTIEGVALDVLYTPGHTDDSYSFLMQDRVFTGDTLLIRGTGRTDFQNGSARAQYQSLFGKLLKLPDETLVYPAHDYKGDTVSTIGEEKAFNPRLQVKSVDEYVDLMSKLNLPNPKMMDVAVPANMRQGLPQDEIARRGWALTATQAMAQIGDPNVALIDLREHSERERHGVIPGSLNAPYPDLAMNIRPGGVLYELACSTGKRLVFYCAFGERSAMAVQAAQDAGLTTACHIHGGMDAWRKAHGPLVH
;
A
#
# COMPACT_ATOMS: atom_id res chain seq x y z
N MET A 1 14.73 -4.94 16.16
CA MET A 1 13.46 -4.74 15.44
C MET A 1 12.35 -4.44 16.43
N ILE A 2 11.60 -3.37 16.20
CA ILE A 2 10.34 -3.08 16.89
C ILE A 2 9.23 -3.78 16.11
N PHE A 3 8.43 -4.57 16.82
CA PHE A 3 7.26 -5.26 16.28
C PHE A 3 6.11 -5.09 17.27
N ARG A 4 4.95 -4.65 16.77
CA ARG A 4 3.71 -4.54 17.55
C ARG A 4 2.56 -5.12 16.75
N GLN A 5 1.93 -6.14 17.30
CA GLN A 5 0.63 -6.64 16.85
C GLN A 5 -0.44 -5.89 17.64
N LEU A 6 -1.35 -5.24 16.92
CA LEU A 6 -2.50 -4.54 17.47
C LEU A 6 -3.76 -5.29 17.07
N PHE A 7 -4.78 -5.29 17.92
CA PHE A 7 -6.03 -5.99 17.66
C PHE A 7 -7.21 -5.03 17.74
N ASP A 8 -8.10 -5.09 16.75
CA ASP A 8 -9.44 -4.54 16.82
C ASP A 8 -10.45 -5.66 17.15
N SER A 9 -11.10 -5.52 18.29
CA SER A 9 -12.07 -6.52 18.77
C SER A 9 -13.44 -6.45 18.07
N ILE A 10 -13.71 -5.43 17.25
CA ILE A 10 -14.99 -5.28 16.56
C ILE A 10 -14.99 -6.13 15.29
N SER A 11 -13.94 -6.02 14.48
CA SER A 11 -13.75 -6.79 13.25
C SER A 11 -12.95 -8.09 13.45
N GLY A 12 -12.20 -8.20 14.55
CA GLY A 12 -11.26 -9.32 14.77
C GLY A 12 -9.94 -9.13 14.01
N THR A 13 -9.64 -7.91 13.57
CA THR A 13 -8.48 -7.60 12.73
C THR A 13 -7.20 -7.44 13.56
N TYR A 14 -6.11 -8.01 13.07
CA TYR A 14 -4.75 -7.70 13.48
C TYR A 14 -4.12 -6.68 12.53
N SER A 15 -3.51 -5.66 13.10
CA SER A 15 -2.63 -4.73 12.40
C SER A 15 -1.20 -4.86 12.92
N TYR A 16 -0.20 -4.70 12.05
CA TYR A 16 1.20 -4.93 12.39
C TYR A 16 2.04 -3.69 12.17
N LEU A 17 2.61 -3.12 13.24
CA LEU A 17 3.57 -2.01 13.16
C LEU A 17 5.00 -2.55 13.25
N LEU A 18 5.83 -2.22 12.27
CA LEU A 18 7.21 -2.64 12.16
C LEU A 18 8.15 -1.43 12.04
N ALA A 19 9.29 -1.51 12.72
CA ALA A 19 10.42 -0.59 12.54
C ALA A 19 11.74 -1.27 12.90
N SER A 20 12.86 -0.84 12.32
CA SER A 20 14.18 -1.42 12.66
C SER A 20 14.62 -1.03 14.08
N ARG A 21 14.42 0.24 14.45
CA ARG A 21 14.85 0.86 15.71
C ARG A 21 13.94 2.05 16.11
N ARG A 22 14.11 2.52 17.35
CA ARG A 22 13.58 3.80 17.83
C ARG A 22 14.22 4.97 17.05
N GLY A 23 13.45 6.01 16.75
CA GLY A 23 13.87 7.14 15.91
C GLY A 23 13.90 6.84 14.42
N GLY A 24 13.47 5.63 14.01
CA GLY A 24 13.58 5.14 12.63
C GLY A 24 12.27 5.23 11.85
N GLU A 25 12.35 4.85 10.58
CA GLU A 25 11.16 4.65 9.74
C GLU A 25 10.33 3.47 10.22
N ALA A 26 9.02 3.59 10.05
CA ALA A 26 8.05 2.55 10.36
C ALA A 26 7.10 2.29 9.20
N LEU A 27 6.59 1.07 9.15
CA LEU A 27 5.46 0.69 8.31
C LEU A 27 4.37 0.00 9.14
N ILE A 28 3.13 0.14 8.71
CA ILE A 28 1.98 -0.57 9.29
C ILE A 28 1.26 -1.40 8.23
N ILE A 29 0.88 -2.63 8.59
CA ILE A 29 0.10 -3.55 7.75
C ILE A 29 -1.32 -3.66 8.31
N ASP A 30 -2.31 -3.63 7.42
CA ASP A 30 -3.75 -3.74 7.64
C ASP A 30 -4.32 -2.79 8.72
N PRO A 31 -4.06 -1.47 8.66
CA PRO A 31 -4.57 -0.54 9.65
C PRO A 31 -6.10 -0.40 9.58
N VAL A 32 -6.79 -0.57 10.71
CA VAL A 32 -8.23 -0.25 10.85
C VAL A 32 -8.49 1.26 11.07
N LEU A 33 -9.47 1.86 10.39
CA LEU A 33 -9.78 3.30 10.45
C LEU A 33 -10.06 3.80 11.88
N GLU A 34 -10.89 3.09 12.63
CA GLU A 34 -11.29 3.45 14.00
C GLU A 34 -10.13 3.40 15.01
N LYS A 35 -8.98 2.85 14.62
CA LYS A 35 -7.77 2.73 15.44
C LYS A 35 -6.66 3.69 15.05
N VAL A 36 -6.86 4.54 14.04
CA VAL A 36 -5.84 5.46 13.53
C VAL A 36 -5.23 6.33 14.64
N ASP A 37 -6.04 6.87 15.55
CA ASP A 37 -5.52 7.66 16.68
C ASP A 37 -4.58 6.86 17.58
N ARG A 38 -4.90 5.59 17.83
CA ARG A 38 -4.06 4.68 18.62
C ARG A 38 -2.75 4.38 17.89
N TYR A 39 -2.78 4.17 16.57
CA TYR A 39 -1.57 3.95 15.79
C TYR A 39 -0.64 5.15 15.84
N LEU A 40 -1.18 6.36 15.69
CA LEU A 40 -0.40 7.59 15.70
C LEU A 40 0.16 7.93 17.08
N GLN A 41 -0.60 7.64 18.13
CA GLN A 41 -0.09 7.70 19.50
C GLN A 41 1.10 6.76 19.68
N LEU A 42 0.98 5.50 19.24
CA LEU A 42 2.05 4.50 19.38
C LEU A 42 3.30 4.88 18.55
N VAL A 43 3.12 5.37 17.32
CA VAL A 43 4.19 5.89 16.47
C VAL A 43 4.93 7.01 17.19
N LYS A 44 4.21 7.94 17.84
CA LYS A 44 4.82 9.04 18.62
C LYS A 44 5.56 8.53 19.86
N GLU A 45 4.96 7.65 20.65
CA GLU A 45 5.56 7.12 21.89
C GLU A 45 6.83 6.31 21.61
N LEU A 46 6.85 5.59 20.49
CA LEU A 46 8.01 4.83 20.03
C LEU A 46 9.01 5.67 19.23
N ASP A 47 8.80 6.99 19.10
CA ASP A 47 9.64 7.91 18.34
C ASP A 47 9.88 7.41 16.90
N LEU A 48 8.81 7.11 16.17
CA LEU A 48 8.87 6.56 14.82
C LEU A 48 8.39 7.56 13.77
N LYS A 49 8.93 7.46 12.55
CA LYS A 49 8.39 8.13 11.36
C LYS A 49 7.60 7.10 10.55
N LEU A 50 6.27 7.17 10.57
CA LEU A 50 5.45 6.29 9.72
C LEU A 50 5.60 6.71 8.26
N VAL A 51 6.26 5.88 7.44
CA VAL A 51 6.55 6.20 6.04
C VAL A 51 5.74 5.35 5.06
N LYS A 52 5.26 4.18 5.49
CA LYS A 52 4.42 3.29 4.67
C LYS A 52 3.23 2.72 5.47
N ALA A 53 2.08 2.67 4.83
CA ALA A 53 0.90 1.96 5.33
C ALA A 53 0.41 1.04 4.21
N VAL A 54 0.10 -0.20 4.55
CA VAL A 54 -0.09 -1.27 3.56
C VAL A 54 -1.34 -2.06 3.90
N ASP A 55 -2.15 -2.38 2.90
CA ASP A 55 -3.18 -3.40 3.04
C ASP A 55 -2.79 -4.65 2.26
N THR A 56 -3.08 -5.81 2.84
CA THR A 56 -2.91 -7.13 2.22
C THR A 56 -3.94 -7.37 1.12
N HIS A 57 -5.14 -6.79 1.24
CA HIS A 57 -6.24 -6.88 0.28
C HIS A 57 -7.29 -5.80 0.56
N ILE A 58 -8.28 -5.62 -0.32
CA ILE A 58 -9.47 -4.81 -0.01
C ILE A 58 -10.32 -5.54 1.06
N HIS A 59 -10.30 -5.06 2.30
CA HIS A 59 -11.04 -5.65 3.42
C HIS A 59 -12.57 -5.48 3.28
N ALA A 60 -13.35 -6.44 3.78
CA ALA A 60 -14.83 -6.43 3.74
C ALA A 60 -15.49 -6.32 5.12
N ASP A 61 -14.72 -6.50 6.19
CA ASP A 61 -15.16 -6.50 7.58
C ASP A 61 -14.92 -5.17 8.29
N HIS A 62 -13.98 -4.34 7.81
CA HIS A 62 -13.67 -3.03 8.34
C HIS A 62 -13.29 -2.01 7.24
N VAL A 63 -13.35 -0.72 7.58
CA VAL A 63 -12.82 0.35 6.72
C VAL A 63 -11.34 0.53 7.02
N THR A 64 -10.50 0.53 5.99
CA THR A 64 -9.06 0.71 6.17
C THR A 64 -8.70 2.13 6.61
N GLY A 65 -7.64 2.22 7.41
CA GLY A 65 -7.03 3.44 7.90
C GLY A 65 -5.97 4.01 6.97
N LEU A 66 -5.71 3.41 5.80
CA LEU A 66 -4.71 3.88 4.84
C LEU A 66 -4.84 5.37 4.52
N GLY A 67 -6.03 5.81 4.08
CA GLY A 67 -6.28 7.21 3.73
C GLY A 67 -6.04 8.16 4.90
N ALA A 68 -6.56 7.84 6.09
CA ALA A 68 -6.43 8.68 7.28
C ALA A 68 -4.98 8.76 7.80
N LEU A 69 -4.22 7.66 7.74
CA LEU A 69 -2.80 7.66 8.11
C LEU A 69 -1.99 8.49 7.13
N ARG A 70 -2.24 8.34 5.82
CA ARG A 70 -1.61 9.15 4.78
C ARG A 70 -1.88 10.63 4.98
N ASP A 71 -3.13 11.02 5.23
CA ASP A 71 -3.49 12.43 5.36
C ASP A 71 -2.85 13.08 6.60
N ARG A 72 -2.58 12.29 7.65
CA ARG A 72 -1.99 12.77 8.90
C ARG A 72 -0.47 12.65 8.99
N THR A 73 0.16 11.83 8.15
CA THR A 73 1.60 11.53 8.24
C THR A 73 2.35 11.71 6.92
N HIS A 74 1.64 11.85 5.81
CA HIS A 74 2.17 11.79 4.45
C HIS A 74 2.89 10.47 4.12
N CYS A 75 2.58 9.38 4.82
CA CYS A 75 3.07 8.05 4.48
C CYS A 75 2.56 7.60 3.10
N ILE A 76 3.34 6.77 2.42
CA ILE A 76 2.93 6.11 1.17
C ILE A 76 1.94 5.01 1.52
N THR A 77 0.76 5.05 0.92
CA THR A 77 -0.19 3.93 0.94
C THR A 77 0.19 2.90 -0.12
N VAL A 78 0.18 1.61 0.24
CA VAL A 78 0.64 0.51 -0.61
C VAL A 78 -0.42 -0.58 -0.69
N MET A 79 -0.70 -1.07 -1.89
CA MET A 79 -1.52 -2.25 -2.14
C MET A 79 -0.99 -3.04 -3.34
N GLY A 80 -1.48 -4.27 -3.51
CA GLY A 80 -1.21 -5.07 -4.69
C GLY A 80 -1.70 -4.42 -5.99
N GLU A 81 -1.03 -4.71 -7.12
CA GLU A 81 -1.42 -4.16 -8.42
C GLU A 81 -2.86 -4.51 -8.82
N GLN A 82 -3.35 -5.69 -8.44
CA GLN A 82 -4.70 -6.19 -8.72
C GLN A 82 -5.79 -5.47 -7.91
N ALA A 83 -5.43 -4.74 -6.86
CA ALA A 83 -6.39 -4.02 -6.03
C ALA A 83 -7.08 -2.92 -6.84
N ARG A 84 -8.40 -3.01 -6.99
CA ARG A 84 -9.22 -2.04 -7.74
C ARG A 84 -9.58 -0.84 -6.88
N VAL A 85 -8.54 -0.17 -6.38
CA VAL A 85 -8.64 1.06 -5.59
C VAL A 85 -8.35 2.28 -6.45
N ASP A 86 -9.13 3.34 -6.24
CA ASP A 86 -9.03 4.59 -7.01
C ASP A 86 -7.79 5.40 -6.64
N VAL A 87 -7.32 5.28 -5.39
CA VAL A 87 -6.20 6.08 -4.85
C VAL A 87 -5.33 5.25 -3.91
N VAL A 88 -4.20 4.75 -4.42
CA VAL A 88 -3.09 4.17 -3.66
C VAL A 88 -1.73 4.67 -4.16
N SER A 89 -0.91 5.15 -3.23
CA SER A 89 0.33 5.86 -3.56
C SER A 89 1.31 4.96 -4.34
N MET A 90 1.40 3.69 -3.98
CA MET A 90 2.29 2.70 -4.57
C MET A 90 1.57 1.38 -4.80
N ARG A 91 1.87 0.74 -5.93
CA ARG A 91 1.40 -0.61 -6.25
C ARG A 91 2.58 -1.57 -6.25
N VAL A 92 2.39 -2.75 -5.69
CA VAL A 92 3.41 -3.82 -5.65
C VAL A 92 2.94 -5.04 -6.42
N VAL A 93 3.89 -5.78 -6.97
CA VAL A 93 3.68 -7.08 -7.63
C VAL A 93 4.51 -8.17 -6.96
N GLU A 94 4.20 -9.44 -7.27
CA GLU A 94 5.04 -10.58 -6.87
C GLU A 94 6.53 -10.34 -7.20
N GLY A 95 7.39 -10.63 -6.22
CA GLY A 95 8.84 -10.50 -6.36
C GLY A 95 9.38 -9.10 -6.10
N ASP A 96 8.52 -8.09 -5.93
CA ASP A 96 8.92 -6.81 -5.39
C ASP A 96 9.36 -6.95 -3.92
N LYS A 97 10.06 -5.94 -3.42
CA LYS A 97 10.36 -5.78 -2.00
C LYS A 97 9.71 -4.51 -1.47
N LEU A 98 8.94 -4.64 -0.41
CA LEU A 98 8.44 -3.52 0.39
C LEU A 98 9.50 -3.16 1.43
N THR A 99 10.11 -1.99 1.30
CA THR A 99 11.26 -1.57 2.13
C THR A 99 10.98 -0.29 2.90
N ILE A 100 11.57 -0.21 4.10
CA ILE A 100 11.81 1.01 4.90
C ILE A 100 13.21 0.89 5.53
N GLU A 101 13.69 1.90 6.27
CA GLU A 101 14.98 1.84 6.98
C GLU A 101 15.15 0.54 7.79
N GLY A 102 16.05 -0.33 7.32
CA GLY A 102 16.44 -1.57 8.02
C GLY A 102 15.38 -2.66 8.08
N VAL A 103 14.26 -2.53 7.34
CA VAL A 103 13.22 -3.57 7.23
C VAL A 103 12.86 -3.77 5.75
N ALA A 104 12.82 -5.03 5.32
CA ALA A 104 12.43 -5.41 3.98
C ALA A 104 11.48 -6.62 4.04
N LEU A 105 10.41 -6.57 3.26
CA LEU A 105 9.44 -7.65 3.13
C LEU A 105 9.35 -8.06 1.65
N ASP A 106 9.50 -9.35 1.38
CA ASP A 106 9.23 -9.94 0.07
C ASP A 106 7.72 -9.96 -0.19
N VAL A 107 7.33 -9.46 -1.35
CA VAL A 107 5.92 -9.37 -1.76
C VAL A 107 5.52 -10.65 -2.48
N LEU A 108 4.54 -11.37 -1.93
CA LEU A 108 3.98 -12.60 -2.48
C LEU A 108 2.52 -12.35 -2.87
N TYR A 109 2.19 -12.53 -4.14
CA TYR A 109 0.82 -12.52 -4.62
C TYR A 109 0.12 -13.83 -4.22
N THR A 110 -0.87 -13.77 -3.34
CA THR A 110 -1.51 -14.94 -2.73
C THR A 110 -3.04 -14.90 -2.90
N PRO A 111 -3.56 -14.83 -4.14
CA PRO A 111 -4.98 -14.72 -4.40
C PRO A 111 -5.73 -15.94 -3.88
N GLY A 112 -7.01 -15.74 -3.60
CA GLY A 112 -7.91 -16.82 -3.22
C GLY A 112 -8.99 -16.37 -2.27
N HIS A 113 -8.62 -15.65 -1.21
CA HIS A 113 -9.59 -14.94 -0.39
C HIS A 113 -10.27 -13.84 -1.23
N THR A 114 -9.43 -12.99 -1.84
CA THR A 114 -9.77 -12.06 -2.90
C THR A 114 -8.85 -12.27 -4.11
N ASP A 115 -9.16 -11.65 -5.25
CA ASP A 115 -8.26 -11.61 -6.42
C ASP A 115 -7.13 -10.58 -6.29
N ASP A 116 -7.11 -9.80 -5.20
CA ASP A 116 -6.07 -8.82 -4.87
C ASP A 116 -5.31 -9.13 -3.58
N SER A 117 -5.40 -10.37 -3.08
CA SER A 117 -4.71 -10.78 -1.84
C SER A 117 -3.19 -10.91 -2.02
N TYR A 118 -2.45 -10.33 -1.10
CA TYR A 118 -1.00 -10.42 -0.98
C TYR A 118 -0.56 -10.83 0.43
N SER A 119 0.56 -11.53 0.49
CA SER A 119 1.30 -11.84 1.70
C SER A 119 2.65 -11.12 1.69
N PHE A 120 3.16 -10.76 2.87
CA PHE A 120 4.45 -10.09 3.03
C PHE A 120 5.39 -10.94 3.88
N LEU A 121 6.49 -11.37 3.30
CA LEU A 121 7.43 -12.31 3.92
C LEU A 121 8.67 -11.58 4.43
N MET A 122 9.01 -11.82 5.70
CA MET A 122 10.33 -11.50 6.28
C MET A 122 11.11 -12.80 6.48
N GLN A 123 12.36 -12.69 6.95
CA GLN A 123 13.21 -13.86 7.19
C GLN A 123 12.60 -14.88 8.18
N ASP A 124 11.89 -14.43 9.22
CA ASP A 124 11.39 -15.28 10.31
C ASP A 124 9.86 -15.43 10.33
N ARG A 125 9.13 -14.66 9.52
CA ARG A 125 7.66 -14.60 9.58
C ARG A 125 7.04 -14.19 8.26
N VAL A 126 5.77 -14.53 8.10
CA VAL A 126 4.94 -14.10 6.98
C VAL A 126 3.64 -13.47 7.49
N PHE A 127 3.30 -12.31 6.96
CA PHE A 127 2.00 -11.66 7.11
C PHE A 127 1.12 -12.17 5.99
N THR A 128 0.07 -12.91 6.33
CA THR A 128 -0.66 -13.76 5.36
C THR A 128 -2.00 -13.18 4.92
N GLY A 129 -2.34 -11.97 5.39
CA GLY A 129 -3.66 -11.40 5.20
C GLY A 129 -4.72 -12.41 5.63
N ASP A 130 -5.72 -12.58 4.77
CA ASP A 130 -6.72 -13.62 4.92
C ASP A 130 -6.49 -14.83 3.99
N THR A 131 -5.30 -14.98 3.39
CA THR A 131 -5.00 -16.20 2.62
C THR A 131 -4.89 -17.43 3.54
N LEU A 132 -4.10 -17.32 4.62
CA LEU A 132 -3.89 -18.36 5.62
C LEU A 132 -4.24 -17.80 7.01
N LEU A 133 -5.05 -18.52 7.78
CA LEU A 133 -5.42 -18.15 9.16
C LEU A 133 -4.94 -19.22 10.13
N ILE A 134 -4.96 -18.92 11.43
CA ILE A 134 -4.61 -19.90 12.47
C ILE A 134 -5.68 -21.00 12.51
N ARG A 135 -5.29 -22.25 12.17
CA ARG A 135 -6.20 -23.40 12.02
C ARG A 135 -7.36 -23.14 11.04
N GLY A 136 -7.14 -22.29 10.04
CA GLY A 136 -8.13 -21.96 9.03
C GLY A 136 -7.55 -21.29 7.79
N THR A 137 -8.42 -20.80 6.93
CA THR A 137 -8.08 -20.02 5.73
C THR A 137 -9.16 -18.94 5.55
N GLY A 138 -8.90 -17.89 4.78
CA GLY A 138 -9.97 -16.96 4.42
C GLY A 138 -11.05 -17.67 3.60
N ARG A 139 -12.27 -17.14 3.66
CA ARG A 139 -13.37 -17.57 2.78
C ARG A 139 -13.07 -17.21 1.32
N THR A 140 -13.71 -17.86 0.35
CA THR A 140 -13.40 -17.68 -1.09
C THR A 140 -14.64 -17.41 -1.95
N ASP A 141 -15.74 -16.98 -1.34
CA ASP A 141 -17.08 -16.90 -1.94
C ASP A 141 -17.55 -15.47 -2.26
N PHE A 142 -16.73 -14.45 -1.97
CA PHE A 142 -16.98 -13.04 -2.30
C PHE A 142 -15.72 -12.38 -2.89
N GLN A 143 -15.84 -11.15 -3.40
CA GLN A 143 -14.71 -10.33 -3.90
C GLN A 143 -13.80 -11.05 -4.91
N ASN A 144 -14.41 -11.75 -5.87
CA ASN A 144 -13.71 -12.60 -6.86
C ASN A 144 -12.82 -13.69 -6.24
N GLY A 145 -13.13 -14.10 -5.00
CA GLY A 145 -12.48 -15.21 -4.32
C GLY A 145 -12.53 -16.51 -5.13
N SER A 146 -11.52 -17.33 -4.94
CA SER A 146 -11.36 -18.60 -5.66
C SER A 146 -10.63 -19.61 -4.80
N ALA A 147 -11.32 -20.67 -4.38
CA ALA A 147 -10.72 -21.76 -3.62
C ALA A 147 -9.58 -22.45 -4.39
N ARG A 148 -9.67 -22.54 -5.72
CA ARG A 148 -8.58 -23.07 -6.56
C ARG A 148 -7.35 -22.16 -6.52
N ALA A 149 -7.54 -20.85 -6.61
CA ALA A 149 -6.43 -19.91 -6.50
C ALA A 149 -5.82 -19.94 -5.09
N GLN A 150 -6.66 -19.97 -4.05
CA GLN A 150 -6.20 -20.06 -2.65
C GLN A 150 -5.38 -21.33 -2.42
N TYR A 151 -5.81 -22.47 -2.96
CA TYR A 151 -5.04 -23.71 -2.90
C TYR A 151 -3.65 -23.56 -3.52
N GLN A 152 -3.54 -22.92 -4.68
CA GLN A 152 -2.23 -22.66 -5.30
C GLN A 152 -1.38 -21.69 -4.48
N SER A 153 -1.98 -20.67 -3.88
CA SER A 153 -1.30 -19.74 -2.96
C SER A 153 -0.78 -20.46 -1.71
N LEU A 154 -1.57 -21.37 -1.15
CA LEU A 154 -1.22 -22.15 0.04
C LEU A 154 -0.17 -23.21 -0.29
N PHE A 155 -0.50 -24.22 -1.10
CA PHE A 155 0.36 -25.38 -1.35
C PHE A 155 1.50 -25.07 -2.33
N GLY A 156 1.30 -24.11 -3.23
CA GLY A 156 2.30 -23.72 -4.22
C GLY A 156 3.33 -22.72 -3.70
N LYS A 157 3.00 -21.94 -2.66
CA LYS A 157 3.85 -20.86 -2.11
C LYS A 157 4.00 -20.93 -0.58
N LEU A 158 2.97 -20.58 0.18
CA LEU A 158 3.10 -20.35 1.64
C LEU A 158 3.56 -21.60 2.39
N LEU A 159 3.01 -22.77 2.08
CA LEU A 159 3.41 -24.04 2.70
C LEU A 159 4.75 -24.57 2.17
N LYS A 160 5.45 -23.87 1.28
CA LYS A 160 6.84 -24.20 0.92
C LYS A 160 7.87 -23.43 1.75
N LEU A 161 7.43 -22.48 2.57
CA LEU A 161 8.29 -21.79 3.52
C LEU A 161 8.78 -22.76 4.60
N PRO A 162 9.91 -22.44 5.27
CA PRO A 162 10.42 -23.21 6.42
C PRO A 162 9.36 -23.39 7.50
N ASP A 163 9.35 -24.54 8.16
CA ASP A 163 8.31 -24.90 9.13
C ASP A 163 8.29 -23.96 10.34
N GLU A 164 9.45 -23.42 10.73
CA GLU A 164 9.62 -22.45 11.81
C GLU A 164 9.12 -21.03 11.48
N THR A 165 8.75 -20.76 10.22
CA THR A 165 8.28 -19.43 9.81
C THR A 165 6.99 -19.10 10.55
N LEU A 166 6.99 -17.99 11.30
CA LEU A 166 5.82 -17.53 12.03
C LEU A 166 4.73 -17.04 11.08
N VAL A 167 3.48 -17.40 11.34
CA VAL A 167 2.31 -17.00 10.56
C VAL A 167 1.52 -15.94 11.32
N TYR A 168 1.42 -14.75 10.74
CA TYR A 168 0.65 -13.63 11.25
C TYR A 168 -0.51 -13.32 10.28
N PRO A 169 -1.76 -13.71 10.60
CA PRO A 169 -2.93 -13.46 9.75
C PRO A 169 -3.46 -12.03 9.91
N ALA A 170 -4.35 -11.58 9.02
CA ALA A 170 -5.09 -10.34 9.22
C ALA A 170 -6.23 -10.51 10.24
N HIS A 171 -6.73 -11.73 10.49
CA HIS A 171 -7.84 -11.95 11.42
C HIS A 171 -7.64 -13.14 12.35
N ASP A 172 -8.19 -13.02 13.56
CA ASP A 172 -8.50 -14.14 14.44
C ASP A 172 -9.76 -13.86 15.28
N TYR A 173 -10.50 -14.93 15.60
CA TYR A 173 -11.77 -14.86 16.30
C TYR A 173 -11.80 -15.69 17.59
N LYS A 174 -10.67 -16.28 17.99
CA LYS A 174 -10.52 -17.19 19.15
C LYS A 174 -9.56 -16.66 20.21
N GLY A 175 -8.84 -15.59 19.92
CA GLY A 175 -7.76 -15.04 20.75
C GLY A 175 -6.38 -15.61 20.43
N ASP A 176 -6.24 -16.37 19.34
CA ASP A 176 -4.95 -16.87 18.88
C ASP A 176 -4.19 -15.75 18.16
N THR A 177 -2.90 -15.57 18.49
CA THR A 177 -2.12 -14.40 18.02
C THR A 177 -1.11 -14.74 16.93
N VAL A 178 -0.55 -15.95 16.92
CA VAL A 178 0.50 -16.38 15.99
C VAL A 178 0.48 -17.91 15.87
N SER A 179 0.85 -18.43 14.70
CA SER A 179 1.11 -19.86 14.46
C SER A 179 2.44 -20.02 13.72
N THR A 180 2.73 -21.20 13.19
CA THR A 180 3.87 -21.46 12.31
C THR A 180 3.44 -22.23 11.05
N ILE A 181 4.25 -22.15 9.99
CA ILE A 181 3.99 -22.93 8.77
C ILE A 181 3.95 -24.43 9.06
N GLY A 182 4.84 -24.93 9.92
CA GLY A 182 4.87 -26.34 10.34
C GLY A 182 3.60 -26.74 11.09
N GLU A 183 3.14 -25.89 12.01
CA GLU A 183 1.87 -26.14 12.71
C GLU A 183 0.69 -26.14 11.75
N GLU A 184 0.59 -25.19 10.82
CA GLU A 184 -0.53 -25.14 9.89
C GLU A 184 -0.53 -26.33 8.93
N LYS A 185 0.64 -26.77 8.43
CA LYS A 185 0.75 -28.01 7.65
C LYS A 185 0.19 -29.21 8.42
N ALA A 186 0.60 -29.35 9.68
CA ALA A 186 0.29 -30.53 10.48
C ALA A 186 -1.16 -30.54 11.00
N PHE A 187 -1.72 -29.39 11.35
CA PHE A 187 -2.95 -29.34 12.15
C PHE A 187 -4.03 -28.38 11.64
N ASN A 188 -3.80 -27.63 10.56
CA ASN A 188 -4.89 -26.84 9.96
C ASN A 188 -5.90 -27.79 9.31
N PRO A 189 -7.16 -27.85 9.80
CA PRO A 189 -8.15 -28.81 9.33
C PRO A 189 -8.53 -28.61 7.85
N ARG A 190 -8.34 -27.40 7.30
CA ARG A 190 -8.64 -27.11 5.89
C ARG A 190 -7.50 -27.50 4.95
N LEU A 191 -6.30 -27.76 5.49
CA LEU A 191 -5.14 -28.18 4.72
C LEU A 191 -4.98 -29.71 4.67
N GLN A 192 -5.81 -30.47 5.41
CA GLN A 192 -5.80 -31.94 5.44
C GLN A 192 -6.53 -32.56 4.24
N VAL A 193 -6.33 -31.99 3.06
CA VAL A 193 -6.96 -32.37 1.79
C VAL A 193 -5.92 -33.03 0.87
N LYS A 194 -6.33 -33.97 0.02
CA LYS A 194 -5.44 -34.71 -0.87
C LYS A 194 -5.32 -34.11 -2.27
N SER A 195 -6.21 -33.18 -2.62
CA SER A 195 -6.24 -32.55 -3.93
C SER A 195 -6.88 -31.17 -3.89
N VAL A 196 -6.66 -30.40 -4.96
CA VAL A 196 -7.34 -29.11 -5.17
C VAL A 196 -8.86 -29.26 -5.23
N ASP A 197 -9.38 -30.37 -5.76
CA ASP A 197 -10.83 -30.59 -5.86
C ASP A 197 -11.45 -30.87 -4.49
N GLU A 198 -10.77 -31.61 -3.61
CA GLU A 198 -11.20 -31.79 -2.22
C GLU A 198 -11.20 -30.45 -1.46
N TYR A 199 -10.20 -29.59 -1.70
CA TYR A 199 -10.18 -28.24 -1.11
C TYR A 199 -11.35 -27.39 -1.58
N VAL A 200 -11.62 -27.37 -2.89
CA VAL A 200 -12.76 -26.62 -3.46
C VAL A 200 -14.08 -27.11 -2.89
N ASP A 201 -14.27 -28.42 -2.80
CA ASP A 201 -15.47 -29.02 -2.22
C ASP A 201 -15.62 -28.63 -0.74
N LEU A 202 -14.54 -28.72 0.05
CA LEU A 202 -14.52 -28.30 1.46
C LEU A 202 -14.91 -26.82 1.62
N MET A 203 -14.28 -25.93 0.86
CA MET A 203 -14.54 -24.48 0.94
C MET A 203 -15.96 -24.12 0.51
N SER A 204 -16.53 -24.83 -0.48
CA SER A 204 -17.91 -24.61 -0.94
C SER A 204 -18.97 -24.96 0.11
N LYS A 205 -18.62 -25.80 1.08
CA LYS A 205 -19.53 -26.30 2.13
C LYS A 205 -19.47 -25.51 3.44
N LEU A 206 -18.64 -24.46 3.52
CA LEU A 206 -18.49 -23.68 4.75
C LEU A 206 -19.77 -22.91 5.14
N ASN A 207 -20.64 -22.56 4.17
CA ASN A 207 -21.94 -21.92 4.39
C ASN A 207 -21.92 -20.77 5.41
N LEU A 208 -20.90 -19.92 5.33
CA LEU A 208 -20.68 -18.84 6.29
C LEU A 208 -21.66 -17.69 6.05
N PRO A 209 -22.15 -17.01 7.11
CA PRO A 209 -22.98 -15.82 6.95
C PRO A 209 -22.23 -14.74 6.18
N ASN A 210 -22.96 -13.88 5.46
CA ASN A 210 -22.34 -12.75 4.75
C ASN A 210 -21.63 -11.81 5.74
N PRO A 211 -20.47 -11.22 5.37
CA PRO A 211 -19.80 -10.25 6.25
C PRO A 211 -20.71 -9.04 6.48
N LYS A 212 -20.87 -8.64 7.76
CA LYS A 212 -21.83 -7.62 8.18
C LYS A 212 -21.57 -6.24 7.58
N MET A 213 -20.30 -5.93 7.32
CA MET A 213 -19.85 -4.61 6.86
C MET A 213 -19.58 -4.56 5.36
N MET A 214 -19.73 -5.66 4.61
CA MET A 214 -19.26 -5.77 3.23
C MET A 214 -19.78 -4.65 2.31
N ASP A 215 -21.07 -4.35 2.40
CA ASP A 215 -21.74 -3.33 1.57
C ASP A 215 -21.31 -1.88 1.90
N VAL A 216 -20.60 -1.69 3.01
CA VAL A 216 -20.06 -0.39 3.46
C VAL A 216 -18.55 -0.35 3.30
N ALA A 217 -17.85 -1.37 3.79
CA ALA A 217 -16.40 -1.48 3.82
C ALA A 217 -15.80 -1.57 2.42
N VAL A 218 -16.29 -2.47 1.56
CA VAL A 218 -15.70 -2.66 0.23
C VAL A 218 -15.78 -1.38 -0.61
N PRO A 219 -16.95 -0.69 -0.72
CA PRO A 219 -17.01 0.58 -1.46
C PRO A 219 -16.20 1.72 -0.83
N ALA A 220 -16.00 1.72 0.49
CA ALA A 220 -15.14 2.70 1.16
C ALA A 220 -13.65 2.42 0.92
N ASN A 221 -13.25 1.14 0.97
CA ASN A 221 -11.89 0.68 0.77
C ASN A 221 -11.43 0.80 -0.69
N MET A 222 -12.37 0.83 -1.65
CA MET A 222 -12.08 1.18 -3.03
C MET A 222 -11.81 2.68 -3.23
N ARG A 223 -12.37 3.56 -2.37
CA ARG A 223 -12.34 5.03 -2.51
C ARG A 223 -11.46 5.68 -1.44
N GLN A 224 -10.15 5.41 -1.48
CA GLN A 224 -9.20 5.80 -0.44
C GLN A 224 -8.62 7.22 -0.55
N GLY A 225 -9.26 8.18 -1.23
CA GLY A 225 -8.75 9.57 -1.29
C GLY A 225 -9.49 10.47 -2.26
N LEU A 226 -8.89 11.62 -2.57
CA LEU A 226 -9.41 12.58 -3.54
C LEU A 226 -9.16 12.07 -4.98
N PRO A 227 -10.20 11.87 -5.81
CA PRO A 227 -10.03 11.44 -7.19
C PRO A 227 -9.22 12.46 -8.01
N GLN A 228 -8.36 11.99 -8.92
CA GLN A 228 -7.61 12.86 -9.82
C GLN A 228 -8.52 13.81 -10.64
N ASP A 229 -9.74 13.36 -10.96
CA ASP A 229 -10.75 14.17 -11.66
C ASP A 229 -11.17 15.41 -10.85
N GLU A 230 -11.20 15.31 -9.52
CA GLU A 230 -11.55 16.46 -8.68
C GLU A 230 -10.42 17.51 -8.70
N ILE A 231 -9.17 17.06 -8.74
CA ILE A 231 -7.99 17.93 -8.84
C ILE A 231 -7.87 18.53 -10.24
N ALA A 232 -8.18 17.76 -11.29
CA ALA A 232 -8.26 18.25 -12.65
C ALA A 232 -9.32 19.37 -12.78
N ARG A 233 -10.48 19.24 -12.12
CA ARG A 233 -11.51 20.29 -12.07
C ARG A 233 -11.02 21.59 -11.41
N ARG A 234 -10.01 21.54 -10.54
CA ARG A 234 -9.37 22.71 -9.92
C ARG A 234 -8.33 23.38 -10.82
N GLY A 235 -8.07 22.85 -12.02
CA GLY A 235 -7.11 23.41 -12.98
C GLY A 235 -5.65 23.13 -12.64
N TRP A 236 -5.41 22.15 -11.76
CA TRP A 236 -4.09 21.84 -11.21
C TRP A 236 -3.37 20.69 -11.91
N ALA A 237 -3.91 20.22 -13.05
CA ALA A 237 -3.39 19.10 -13.80
C ALA A 237 -2.90 19.51 -15.20
N LEU A 238 -1.78 18.94 -15.62
CA LEU A 238 -1.29 18.95 -16.99
C LEU A 238 -1.44 17.55 -17.58
N THR A 239 -1.80 17.47 -18.86
CA THR A 239 -1.66 16.21 -19.60
C THR A 239 -0.18 15.90 -19.82
N ALA A 240 0.14 14.63 -20.09
CA ALA A 240 1.50 14.23 -20.43
C ALA A 240 2.08 15.05 -21.58
N THR A 241 1.31 15.26 -22.65
CA THR A 241 1.73 16.07 -23.81
C THR A 241 1.97 17.54 -23.44
N GLN A 242 1.14 18.15 -22.59
CA GLN A 242 1.34 19.51 -22.10
C GLN A 242 2.62 19.62 -21.25
N ALA A 243 2.89 18.62 -20.42
CA ALA A 243 4.10 18.58 -19.61
C ALA A 243 5.37 18.34 -20.46
N MET A 244 5.28 17.55 -21.55
CA MET A 244 6.39 17.37 -22.49
C MET A 244 6.81 18.68 -23.17
N ALA A 245 5.84 19.54 -23.50
CA ALA A 245 6.10 20.85 -24.09
C ALA A 245 6.85 21.80 -23.13
N GLN A 246 6.90 21.48 -21.83
CA GLN A 246 7.61 22.26 -20.80
C GLN A 246 9.02 21.72 -20.51
N ILE A 247 9.46 20.63 -21.15
CA ILE A 247 10.82 20.12 -20.96
C ILE A 247 11.83 21.19 -21.42
N GLY A 248 12.78 21.52 -20.54
CA GLY A 248 13.81 22.52 -20.81
C GLY A 248 13.35 23.97 -20.59
N ASP A 249 12.09 24.22 -20.22
CA ASP A 249 11.64 25.56 -19.85
C ASP A 249 12.35 26.01 -18.55
N PRO A 250 13.10 27.12 -18.57
CA PRO A 250 13.81 27.61 -17.40
C PRO A 250 12.87 28.08 -16.28
N ASN A 251 11.57 28.26 -16.53
CA ASN A 251 10.58 28.64 -15.53
C ASN A 251 9.84 27.44 -14.92
N VAL A 252 10.19 26.22 -15.32
CA VAL A 252 9.57 24.99 -14.81
C VAL A 252 10.59 24.15 -14.06
N ALA A 253 10.13 23.45 -13.03
CA ALA A 253 10.86 22.38 -12.37
C ALA A 253 9.97 21.14 -12.29
N LEU A 254 10.39 20.07 -12.97
CA LEU A 254 9.74 18.76 -12.89
C LEU A 254 10.20 18.05 -11.63
N ILE A 255 9.27 17.63 -10.77
CA ILE A 255 9.56 17.01 -9.48
C ILE A 255 9.07 15.57 -9.45
N ASP A 256 10.00 14.62 -9.39
CA ASP A 256 9.73 13.18 -9.28
C ASP A 256 9.53 12.79 -7.82
N LEU A 257 8.29 12.39 -7.47
CA LEU A 257 7.90 11.98 -6.13
C LEU A 257 8.09 10.48 -5.86
N ARG A 258 8.62 9.74 -6.84
CA ARG A 258 8.82 8.29 -6.75
C ARG A 258 10.03 7.92 -5.89
N GLU A 259 9.98 6.72 -5.34
CA GLU A 259 11.11 6.11 -4.65
C GLU A 259 12.20 5.66 -5.64
N HIS A 260 13.41 5.42 -5.12
CA HIS A 260 14.57 5.03 -5.93
C HIS A 260 14.31 3.79 -6.79
N SER A 261 13.68 2.76 -6.23
CA SER A 261 13.38 1.49 -6.92
C SER A 261 12.45 1.69 -8.12
N GLU A 262 11.43 2.54 -7.97
CA GLU A 262 10.52 2.90 -9.08
C GLU A 262 11.27 3.64 -10.19
N ARG A 263 12.24 4.49 -9.84
CA ARG A 263 13.05 5.27 -10.78
C ARG A 263 14.00 4.37 -11.57
N GLU A 264 14.69 3.45 -10.90
CA GLU A 264 15.56 2.47 -11.55
C GLU A 264 14.78 1.58 -12.52
N ARG A 265 13.61 1.08 -12.09
CA ARG A 265 12.79 0.16 -12.90
C ARG A 265 12.16 0.82 -14.12
N HIS A 266 11.77 2.09 -14.01
CA HIS A 266 10.92 2.75 -15.00
C HIS A 266 11.54 3.96 -15.70
N GLY A 267 12.79 4.31 -15.37
CA GLY A 267 13.44 5.53 -15.83
C GLY A 267 12.81 6.79 -15.22
N VAL A 268 13.36 7.94 -15.57
CA VAL A 268 12.95 9.27 -15.08
C VAL A 268 12.78 10.27 -16.22
N ILE A 269 12.00 11.32 -16.00
CA ILE A 269 11.85 12.40 -16.97
C ILE A 269 13.15 13.24 -16.97
N PRO A 270 13.75 13.55 -18.15
CA PRO A 270 15.00 14.30 -18.23
C PRO A 270 14.95 15.64 -17.48
N GLY A 271 16.00 15.95 -16.72
CA GLY A 271 16.11 17.19 -15.96
C GLY A 271 15.20 17.32 -14.73
N SER A 272 14.49 16.26 -14.36
CA SER A 272 13.66 16.26 -13.14
C SER A 272 14.49 16.17 -11.86
N LEU A 273 14.01 16.85 -10.82
CA LEU A 273 14.53 16.77 -9.46
C LEU A 273 13.78 15.66 -8.70
N ASN A 274 14.47 14.87 -7.90
CA ASN A 274 13.80 13.87 -7.06
C ASN A 274 13.56 14.43 -5.66
N ALA A 275 12.30 14.36 -5.23
CA ALA A 275 11.88 14.66 -3.88
C ALA A 275 10.81 13.64 -3.50
N PRO A 276 11.20 12.45 -2.97
CA PRO A 276 10.26 11.38 -2.66
C PRO A 276 9.09 11.87 -1.80
N TYR A 277 7.90 11.32 -2.04
CA TYR A 277 6.67 11.74 -1.36
C TYR A 277 6.77 11.77 0.19
N PRO A 278 7.43 10.82 0.89
CA PRO A 278 7.58 10.86 2.35
C PRO A 278 8.32 12.10 2.87
N ASP A 279 9.11 12.76 2.03
CA ASP A 279 9.89 13.96 2.39
C ASP A 279 9.23 15.24 1.87
N LEU A 280 8.08 15.14 1.20
CA LEU A 280 7.38 16.26 0.59
C LEU A 280 7.13 17.38 1.59
N ALA A 281 6.59 17.07 2.78
CA ALA A 281 6.25 18.05 3.80
C ALA A 281 7.46 18.91 4.23
N MET A 282 8.66 18.32 4.31
CA MET A 282 9.87 19.08 4.62
C MET A 282 10.36 19.93 3.45
N ASN A 283 10.10 19.49 2.22
CA ASN A 283 10.54 20.17 1.01
C ASN A 283 9.67 21.38 0.65
N ILE A 284 8.37 21.33 0.92
CA ILE A 284 7.40 22.37 0.53
C ILE A 284 7.08 23.38 1.64
N ARG A 285 7.52 23.16 2.88
CA ARG A 285 7.38 24.15 3.95
C ARG A 285 8.37 25.31 3.76
N PRO A 286 8.12 26.50 4.35
CA PRO A 286 9.11 27.59 4.37
C PRO A 286 10.50 27.12 4.84
N GLY A 287 11.56 27.49 4.10
CA GLY A 287 12.93 26.99 4.31
C GLY A 287 13.24 25.62 3.70
N GLY A 288 12.24 24.93 3.12
CA GLY A 288 12.42 23.68 2.39
C GLY A 288 12.94 23.90 0.97
N VAL A 289 13.65 22.90 0.41
CA VAL A 289 14.34 23.04 -0.89
C VAL A 289 13.39 23.42 -2.03
N LEU A 290 12.22 22.78 -2.12
CA LEU A 290 11.26 23.07 -3.19
C LEU A 290 10.54 24.40 -2.97
N TYR A 291 10.26 24.74 -1.71
CA TYR A 291 9.69 26.04 -1.36
C TYR A 291 10.63 27.18 -1.77
N GLU A 292 11.89 27.11 -1.35
CA GLU A 292 12.90 28.12 -1.67
C GLU A 292 13.17 28.18 -3.18
N LEU A 293 13.23 27.04 -3.87
CA LEU A 293 13.35 27.00 -5.33
C LEU A 293 12.22 27.80 -5.99
N ALA A 294 10.97 27.53 -5.63
CA ALA A 294 9.82 28.22 -6.21
C ALA A 294 9.79 29.71 -5.87
N CYS A 295 10.01 30.07 -4.59
CA CYS A 295 9.95 31.46 -4.13
C CYS A 295 11.10 32.32 -4.64
N SER A 296 12.33 31.78 -4.73
CA SER A 296 13.51 32.55 -5.15
C SER A 296 13.65 32.69 -6.65
N THR A 297 13.18 31.70 -7.43
CA THR A 297 13.35 31.70 -8.90
C THR A 297 12.05 32.00 -9.65
N GLY A 298 10.90 31.96 -8.98
CA GLY A 298 9.58 32.04 -9.61
C GLY A 298 9.21 30.78 -10.41
N LYS A 299 10.01 29.70 -10.31
CA LYS A 299 9.74 28.45 -11.03
C LYS A 299 8.42 27.83 -10.61
N ARG A 300 7.66 27.37 -11.60
CA ARG A 300 6.50 26.51 -11.41
C ARG A 300 6.95 25.09 -11.09
N LEU A 301 6.45 24.54 -9.99
CA LEU A 301 6.68 23.12 -9.65
C LEU A 301 5.64 22.25 -10.36
N VAL A 302 6.12 21.23 -11.07
CA VAL A 302 5.29 20.24 -11.77
C VAL A 302 5.61 18.86 -11.20
N PHE A 303 4.73 18.38 -10.32
CA PHE A 303 4.90 17.09 -9.65
C PHE A 303 4.50 15.93 -10.56
N TYR A 304 5.21 14.81 -10.44
CA TYR A 304 4.78 13.55 -11.05
C TYR A 304 5.14 12.35 -10.18
N CYS A 305 4.40 11.27 -10.37
CA CYS A 305 4.64 9.98 -9.75
C CYS A 305 4.32 8.85 -10.75
N ALA A 306 4.18 7.60 -10.30
CA ALA A 306 3.88 6.48 -11.20
C ALA A 306 2.55 6.66 -11.97
N PHE A 307 1.46 6.99 -11.28
CA PHE A 307 0.09 6.99 -11.84
C PHE A 307 -0.67 8.32 -11.66
N GLY A 308 -0.01 9.36 -11.15
CA GLY A 308 -0.59 10.69 -10.96
C GLY A 308 -1.23 10.93 -9.58
N GLU A 309 -1.44 9.89 -8.78
CA GLU A 309 -2.17 9.98 -7.50
C GLU A 309 -1.38 10.73 -6.41
N ARG A 310 -0.14 10.28 -6.11
CA ARG A 310 0.77 11.01 -5.19
C ARG A 310 1.00 12.45 -5.64
N SER A 311 1.15 12.67 -6.95
CA SER A 311 1.43 14.01 -7.46
C SER A 311 0.22 14.93 -7.38
N ALA A 312 -1.00 14.40 -7.54
CA ALA A 312 -2.23 15.15 -7.32
C ALA A 312 -2.31 15.63 -5.85
N MET A 313 -2.06 14.73 -4.91
CA MET A 313 -2.00 15.07 -3.48
C MET A 313 -0.89 16.07 -3.15
N ALA A 314 0.28 15.91 -3.77
CA ALA A 314 1.39 16.82 -3.55
C ALA A 314 1.08 18.25 -4.01
N VAL A 315 0.27 18.40 -5.07
CA VAL A 315 -0.20 19.73 -5.49
C VAL A 315 -1.08 20.35 -4.43
N GLN A 316 -2.06 19.63 -3.89
CA GLN A 316 -2.91 20.16 -2.81
C GLN A 316 -2.06 20.63 -1.62
N ALA A 317 -1.11 19.79 -1.17
CA ALA A 317 -0.22 20.15 -0.07
C ALA A 317 0.66 21.38 -0.39
N ALA A 318 1.17 21.48 -1.63
CA ALA A 318 1.95 22.62 -2.08
C ALA A 318 1.11 23.91 -2.13
N GLN A 319 -0.13 23.84 -2.62
CA GLN A 319 -1.09 24.94 -2.64
C GLN A 319 -1.38 25.44 -1.22
N ASP A 320 -1.62 24.53 -0.28
CA ASP A 320 -1.85 24.85 1.14
C ASP A 320 -0.62 25.49 1.80
N ALA A 321 0.58 25.14 1.34
CA ALA A 321 1.84 25.75 1.75
C ALA A 321 2.14 27.11 1.08
N GLY A 322 1.26 27.59 0.18
CA GLY A 322 1.40 28.87 -0.52
C GLY A 322 2.11 28.81 -1.88
N LEU A 323 2.44 27.60 -2.37
CA LEU A 323 3.05 27.39 -3.69
C LEU A 323 1.96 27.33 -4.78
N THR A 324 1.30 28.47 -5.01
CA THR A 324 0.04 28.56 -5.75
C THR A 324 0.11 28.21 -7.24
N THR A 325 1.31 28.16 -7.82
CA THR A 325 1.50 27.79 -9.23
C THR A 325 1.70 26.29 -9.43
N ALA A 326 1.85 25.52 -8.35
CA ALA A 326 2.11 24.09 -8.40
C ALA A 326 1.02 23.32 -9.17
N CYS A 327 1.44 22.37 -9.99
CA CYS A 327 0.55 21.44 -10.69
C CYS A 327 1.16 20.03 -10.78
N HIS A 328 0.43 19.08 -11.34
CA HIS A 328 0.93 17.72 -11.56
C HIS A 328 0.66 17.19 -12.97
N ILE A 329 1.41 16.16 -13.34
CA ILE A 329 1.14 15.37 -14.55
C ILE A 329 0.02 14.36 -14.24
N HIS A 330 -1.13 14.55 -14.87
CA HIS A 330 -2.28 13.63 -14.77
C HIS A 330 -1.91 12.25 -15.32
N GLY A 331 -2.23 11.19 -14.57
CA GLY A 331 -1.85 9.82 -14.92
C GLY A 331 -0.35 9.50 -14.77
N GLY A 332 0.47 10.47 -14.33
CA GLY A 332 1.88 10.27 -14.00
C GLY A 332 2.74 9.69 -15.13
N MET A 333 3.70 8.84 -14.75
CA MET A 333 4.62 8.15 -15.66
C MET A 333 3.91 7.16 -16.60
N ASP A 334 2.80 6.57 -16.17
CA ASP A 334 2.01 5.70 -17.04
C ASP A 334 1.47 6.46 -18.24
N ALA A 335 0.82 7.60 -18.00
CA ALA A 335 0.35 8.49 -19.07
C ALA A 335 1.52 9.05 -19.91
N TRP A 336 2.64 9.40 -19.26
CA TRP A 336 3.86 9.84 -19.95
C TRP A 336 4.36 8.83 -20.98
N ARG A 337 4.46 7.55 -20.58
CA ARG A 337 4.90 6.46 -21.47
C ARG A 337 3.90 6.18 -22.58
N LYS A 338 2.59 6.17 -22.27
CA LYS A 338 1.52 6.00 -23.27
C LYS A 338 1.54 7.12 -24.32
N ALA A 339 1.99 8.32 -23.94
CA ALA A 339 2.19 9.45 -24.83
C ALA A 339 3.60 9.50 -25.47
N HIS A 340 4.41 8.45 -25.33
CA HIS A 340 5.77 8.34 -25.87
C HIS A 340 6.73 9.45 -25.41
N GLY A 341 6.59 9.90 -24.16
CA GLY A 341 7.48 10.91 -23.60
C GLY A 341 8.92 10.42 -23.42
N PRO A 342 9.92 11.32 -23.51
CA PRO A 342 11.33 10.96 -23.36
C PRO A 342 11.65 10.51 -21.93
N LEU A 343 12.57 9.56 -21.81
CA LEU A 343 13.05 9.00 -20.54
C LEU A 343 14.58 8.90 -20.54
N VAL A 344 15.17 9.00 -19.35
CA VAL A 344 16.55 8.61 -19.08
C VAL A 344 16.56 7.53 -18.00
N HIS A 345 17.51 6.60 -18.11
CA HIS A 345 17.70 5.50 -17.17
C HIS A 345 18.96 5.71 -16.35
#